data_AF-A0A5C8DCB4-F1
#
_entry.id   AF-A0A5C8DCB4-F1
#
_cell.length_a   1.000
_cell.length_b   1.000
_cell.length_c   1.000
_cell.angle_alpha   90.00
_cell.angle_beta   90.00
_cell.angle_gamma   90.00
#
_symmetry.space_group_name_H-M   'P 1'
#
loop_
_entity.id
_entity.type
_entity.pdbx_description
1 polymer ?
#
loop_
_entity_poly.entity_id
_entity_poly.type
_entity_poly.pdbx_seq_one_letter_code
_entity_poly.pdbx_strand_id
1 'polypeptide(L)'
;MNDSQSNRYRYIRFMNDEPYRRFVRANGDLKHQQANTPTSFIMRHGPYVGGLLFRREWITRRKEILLRDQHRCRVCGSSQNLQVHHRQYHFVVRKNQFKLPWEYEDKLLITLCEQCNRKGHRKYKVPTINI
;
A
#
# COMPACT_ATOMS: atom_id res chain seq x y z
N MET A 1 33.16 14.68 22.57
CA MET A 1 32.73 15.33 21.31
C MET A 1 31.91 14.31 20.54
N ASN A 2 30.59 14.56 20.48
CA ASN A 2 29.60 13.69 19.85
C ASN A 2 29.73 13.77 18.33
N ASP A 3 29.72 12.63 17.64
CA ASP A 3 28.80 12.49 16.52
C ASP A 3 28.22 11.07 16.49
N SER A 4 26.89 11.04 16.43
CA SER A 4 26.00 9.94 16.76
C SER A 4 25.20 9.61 15.52
N GLN A 5 25.75 8.79 14.63
CA GLN A 5 24.99 8.20 13.50
C GLN A 5 24.70 6.70 13.69
N SER A 6 24.63 6.26 14.94
CA SER A 6 24.21 4.92 15.33
C SER A 6 22.93 5.03 16.16
N ASN A 7 21.76 4.94 15.49
CA ASN A 7 20.43 4.51 16.01
C ASN A 7 19.21 5.16 15.34
N ARG A 8 19.14 5.22 14.00
CA ARG A 8 17.90 5.67 13.32
C ARG A 8 16.88 4.56 13.04
N TYR A 9 17.10 3.35 13.55
CA TYR A 9 16.13 2.24 13.53
C TYR A 9 15.71 1.86 14.96
N ARG A 10 15.14 2.80 15.70
CA ARG A 10 14.36 2.47 16.90
C ARG A 10 12.89 2.28 16.52
N TYR A 11 12.52 1.01 16.44
CA TYR A 11 11.16 0.50 16.58
C TYR A 11 10.36 1.36 17.57
N ILE A 12 9.32 2.04 17.09
CA ILE A 12 8.41 2.77 17.98
C ILE A 12 7.48 1.72 18.60
N ARG A 13 7.82 1.37 19.83
CA ARG A 13 7.02 0.62 20.79
C ARG A 13 5.78 1.46 21.11
N PHE A 14 4.61 1.06 20.58
CA PHE A 14 3.33 1.64 20.99
C PHE A 14 2.87 0.93 22.28
N MET A 15 3.32 1.46 23.41
CA MET A 15 2.60 1.33 24.67
C MET A 15 1.88 2.65 24.87
N ASN A 16 0.55 2.65 24.74
CA ASN A 16 -0.40 3.55 25.40
C ASN A 16 -1.81 3.26 24.83
N ASP A 17 -2.69 2.77 25.69
CA ASP A 17 -4.07 2.36 25.42
C ASP A 17 -5.05 3.55 25.37
N GLU A 18 -4.77 4.57 24.57
CA GLU A 18 -5.73 5.66 24.38
C GLU A 18 -6.05 5.91 22.90
N PRO A 19 -7.31 5.73 22.47
CA PRO A 19 -7.70 5.93 21.09
C PRO A 19 -7.80 7.42 20.76
N TYR A 20 -6.91 7.91 19.89
CA TYR A 20 -6.95 9.25 19.33
C TYR A 20 -8.30 9.53 18.62
N ARG A 21 -9.25 10.12 19.34
CA ARG A 21 -10.52 10.63 18.81
C ARG A 21 -10.29 11.97 18.14
N ARG A 22 -10.35 12.01 16.81
CA ARG A 22 -10.62 13.26 16.08
C ARG A 22 -11.82 13.01 15.18
N PHE A 23 -13.04 13.04 15.73
CA PHE A 23 -14.30 13.45 15.05
C PHE A 23 -15.40 13.57 16.13
N VAL A 24 -16.04 14.74 16.21
CA VAL A 24 -17.21 15.01 17.05
C VAL A 24 -18.42 14.34 16.39
N ARG A 25 -19.20 13.56 17.15
CA ARG A 25 -20.48 13.02 16.70
C ARG A 25 -21.54 14.11 16.83
N ALA A 26 -22.12 14.55 15.72
CA ALA A 26 -23.44 15.18 15.75
C ALA A 26 -24.48 14.04 15.86
N ASN A 27 -25.33 14.11 16.88
CA ASN A 27 -26.42 13.16 17.10
C ASN A 27 -27.44 13.27 15.96
N GLY A 28 -27.74 12.15 15.32
CA GLY A 28 -28.72 12.05 14.24
C GLY A 28 -28.76 10.65 13.65
N ASP A 29 -29.62 9.81 14.23
CA ASP A 29 -30.23 8.57 13.72
C ASP A 29 -29.62 7.91 12.47
N LEU A 30 -28.77 6.90 12.69
CA LEU A 30 -28.31 5.99 11.65
C LEU A 30 -29.43 4.99 11.30
N LYS A 31 -30.21 5.29 10.26
CA LYS A 31 -31.01 4.26 9.57
C LYS A 31 -30.05 3.32 8.84
N HIS A 32 -30.02 2.07 9.27
CA HIS A 32 -29.23 1.00 8.67
C HIS A 32 -29.81 0.66 7.28
N GLN A 33 -29.31 1.33 6.25
CA GLN A 33 -29.61 0.93 4.87
C GLN A 33 -28.61 -0.16 4.47
N GLN A 34 -29.11 -1.38 4.28
CA GLN A 34 -28.35 -2.48 3.68
C GLN A 34 -28.08 -2.11 2.23
N ALA A 35 -26.85 -1.69 1.94
CA ALA A 35 -26.42 -1.37 0.59
C ALA A 35 -26.13 -2.68 -0.18
N ASN A 36 -27.13 -3.14 -0.93
CA ASN A 36 -26.94 -4.10 -2.02
C ASN A 36 -26.20 -3.39 -3.16
N THR A 37 -24.87 -3.33 -3.09
CA THR A 37 -24.01 -2.87 -4.19
C THR A 37 -23.47 -4.07 -4.97
N PRO A 38 -23.62 -4.11 -6.31
CA PRO A 38 -22.97 -5.12 -7.11
C PRO A 38 -21.45 -4.97 -6.97
N THR A 39 -20.76 -6.06 -6.64
CA THR A 39 -19.30 -6.16 -6.48
C THR A 39 -18.59 -5.92 -7.81
N SER A 40 -18.55 -4.67 -8.29
CA SER A 40 -17.53 -4.26 -9.24
C SER A 40 -16.21 -4.13 -8.48
N PHE A 41 -15.31 -5.05 -8.75
CA PHE A 41 -13.96 -5.15 -8.19
C PHE A 41 -13.12 -3.91 -8.57
N ILE A 42 -13.31 -2.78 -7.89
CA ILE A 42 -12.42 -1.63 -8.02
C ILE A 42 -11.17 -1.95 -7.18
N MET A 43 -10.14 -2.44 -7.85
CA MET A 43 -8.83 -2.73 -7.27
C MET A 43 -8.18 -1.43 -6.78
N ARG A 44 -8.42 -1.10 -5.49
CA ARG A 44 -7.86 0.10 -4.84
C ARG A 44 -6.37 -0.12 -4.51
N HIS A 45 -5.49 0.06 -5.49
CA HIS A 45 -4.04 0.07 -5.28
C HIS A 45 -3.53 1.43 -4.77
N GLY A 46 -3.80 1.73 -3.50
CA GLY A 46 -3.28 2.93 -2.82
C GLY A 46 -3.59 4.25 -3.54
N PRO A 47 -2.66 5.22 -3.58
CA PRO A 47 -2.90 6.54 -4.16
C PRO A 47 -2.99 6.53 -5.69
N TYR A 48 -2.69 5.41 -6.33
CA TYR A 48 -2.76 5.28 -7.79
C TYR A 48 -4.17 4.90 -8.20
N VAL A 49 -5.07 5.86 -8.07
CA VAL A 49 -6.43 5.78 -8.59
C VAL A 49 -6.39 6.25 -10.04
N GLY A 50 -6.75 5.39 -10.99
CA GLY A 50 -6.86 5.73 -12.41
C GLY A 50 -5.88 5.03 -13.35
N GLY A 51 -5.83 5.49 -14.60
CA GLY A 51 -5.23 4.78 -15.73
C GLY A 51 -3.70 4.66 -15.74
N LEU A 52 -3.00 5.14 -14.70
CA LEU A 52 -1.53 4.97 -14.59
C LEU A 52 -1.11 3.50 -14.58
N LEU A 53 -1.96 2.61 -14.08
CA LEU A 53 -1.70 1.17 -14.09
C LEU A 53 -1.96 0.51 -15.46
N PHE A 54 -2.55 1.22 -16.42
CA PHE A 54 -2.69 0.75 -17.80
C PHE A 54 -1.57 1.26 -18.71
N ARG A 55 -0.69 2.13 -18.19
CA ARG A 55 0.44 2.65 -18.95
C ARG A 55 1.50 1.58 -19.21
N ARG A 56 2.19 1.71 -20.35
CA ARG A 56 3.20 0.74 -20.81
C ARG A 56 4.33 0.59 -19.80
N GLU A 57 4.72 1.68 -19.15
CA GLU A 57 5.76 1.75 -18.13
C GLU A 57 5.42 0.86 -16.93
N TRP A 58 4.18 0.93 -16.43
CA TRP A 58 3.74 0.05 -15.35
C TRP A 58 3.60 -1.40 -15.81
N ILE A 59 3.10 -1.64 -17.02
CA ILE A 59 2.98 -3.00 -17.56
C ILE A 59 4.37 -3.67 -17.65
N THR A 60 5.36 -2.95 -18.16
CA THR A 60 6.75 -3.42 -18.23
C THR A 60 7.30 -3.66 -16.83
N ARG A 61 7.19 -2.68 -15.93
CA ARG A 61 7.70 -2.81 -14.57
C ARG A 61 7.04 -3.96 -13.80
N ARG A 62 5.73 -4.15 -13.98
CA ARG A 62 4.99 -5.26 -13.38
C ARG A 62 5.53 -6.61 -13.87
N LYS A 63 5.84 -6.74 -15.16
CA LYS A 63 6.44 -7.96 -15.73
C LYS A 63 7.80 -8.25 -15.12
N GLU A 64 8.67 -7.24 -14.97
CA GLU A 64 9.99 -7.39 -14.34
C GLU A 64 9.89 -7.93 -12.91
N ILE A 65 9.00 -7.34 -12.09
CA ILE A 65 8.82 -7.78 -10.70
C ILE A 65 8.23 -9.20 -10.63
N LEU A 66 7.28 -9.54 -11.51
CA LEU A 66 6.75 -10.91 -11.60
C LEU A 66 7.83 -11.92 -12.00
N LEU A 67 8.69 -11.57 -12.96
CA LEU A 67 9.82 -12.42 -13.38
C LEU A 67 10.80 -12.63 -12.22
N ARG A 68 11.21 -11.55 -11.54
CA ARG A 68 12.07 -11.59 -10.35
C ARG A 68 11.50 -12.53 -9.28
N ASP A 69 10.20 -12.43 -9.04
CA ASP A 69 9.48 -13.20 -8.02
C ASP A 69 9.04 -14.60 -8.53
N GLN A 70 9.54 -15.02 -9.71
CA GLN A 70 9.28 -16.32 -10.34
C GLN A 70 7.79 -16.61 -10.57
N HIS A 71 6.99 -15.59 -10.84
CA HIS A 71 5.53 -15.69 -10.97
C HIS A 71 4.88 -16.41 -9.79
N ARG A 72 5.34 -16.11 -8.58
CA ARG A 72 4.82 -16.67 -7.33
C ARG A 72 4.62 -15.59 -6.28
N CYS A 73 3.55 -15.76 -5.51
CA CYS A 73 3.32 -14.97 -4.30
C CYS A 73 4.50 -15.17 -3.34
N ARG A 74 5.14 -14.07 -2.94
CA ARG A 74 6.28 -14.10 -2.01
C ARG A 74 5.92 -14.42 -0.55
N VAL A 75 4.62 -14.59 -0.27
CA VAL A 75 4.12 -14.95 1.08
C VAL A 75 3.66 -16.41 1.13
N CYS A 76 2.92 -16.90 0.15
CA CYS A 76 2.34 -18.25 0.18
C CYS A 76 2.74 -19.16 -0.99
N GLY A 77 3.52 -18.67 -1.96
CA GLY A 77 3.98 -19.46 -3.12
C GLY A 77 2.96 -19.69 -4.24
N SER A 78 1.69 -19.28 -4.06
CA SER A 78 0.65 -19.39 -5.09
C SER A 78 1.04 -18.67 -6.37
N SER A 79 0.70 -19.24 -7.53
CA SER A 79 0.87 -18.64 -8.87
C SER A 79 -0.41 -17.99 -9.40
N GLN A 80 -1.49 -17.98 -8.62
CA GLN A 80 -2.81 -17.52 -9.05
C GLN A 80 -3.09 -16.08 -8.62
N ASN A 81 -3.78 -15.31 -9.47
CA ASN A 81 -4.25 -13.94 -9.21
C ASN A 81 -3.16 -13.02 -8.65
N LEU A 82 -2.01 -12.99 -9.33
CA LEU A 82 -0.82 -12.26 -8.90
C LEU A 82 -0.90 -10.76 -9.20
N GLN A 83 -0.49 -9.98 -8.22
CA GLN A 83 -0.43 -8.53 -8.26
C GLN A 83 0.91 -8.05 -7.70
N VAL A 84 1.38 -6.91 -8.20
CA VAL A 84 2.56 -6.24 -7.64
C VAL A 84 2.06 -5.19 -6.66
N HIS A 85 2.51 -5.30 -5.42
CA HIS A 85 2.10 -4.46 -4.31
C HIS A 85 3.24 -3.51 -3.90
N HIS A 86 2.94 -2.22 -3.74
CA HIS A 86 3.85 -1.23 -3.16
C HIS A 86 3.88 -1.37 -1.64
N ARG A 87 5.07 -1.58 -1.09
CA ARG A 87 5.30 -1.69 0.37
C ARG A 87 5.38 -0.33 1.07
N GLN A 88 5.55 0.74 0.29
CA GLN A 88 5.70 2.12 0.75
C GLN A 88 5.39 3.08 -0.40
N TYR A 89 4.76 4.22 -0.10
CA TYR A 89 4.53 5.30 -1.07
C TYR A 89 5.43 6.49 -0.78
N HIS A 90 5.92 7.16 -1.83
CA HIS A 90 6.75 8.34 -1.75
C HIS A 90 6.00 9.54 -2.33
N PHE A 91 5.79 10.57 -1.51
CA PHE A 91 5.20 11.83 -1.90
C PHE A 91 6.32 12.86 -2.14
N VAL A 92 6.47 13.33 -3.37
CA VAL A 92 7.51 14.29 -3.76
C VAL A 92 7.01 15.69 -3.45
N VAL A 93 7.54 16.29 -2.36
CA VAL A 93 7.01 17.56 -1.82
C VAL A 93 7.15 18.69 -2.84
N ARG A 94 8.31 18.79 -3.49
CA ARG A 94 8.59 19.84 -4.49
C ARG A 94 7.66 19.81 -5.70
N LYS A 95 7.12 18.64 -6.03
CA LYS A 95 6.21 18.43 -7.17
C LYS A 95 4.75 18.29 -6.74
N ASN A 96 4.48 18.32 -5.43
CA ASN A 96 3.16 18.10 -4.82
C ASN A 96 2.44 16.86 -5.38
N GLN A 97 3.16 15.75 -5.61
CA GLN A 97 2.61 14.55 -6.23
C GLN A 97 3.28 13.27 -5.72
N PHE A 98 2.58 12.14 -5.84
CA PHE A 98 3.20 10.84 -5.62
C PHE A 98 4.17 10.48 -6.73
N LYS A 99 5.26 9.81 -6.36
CA LYS A 99 6.19 9.18 -7.29
C LYS A 99 5.43 8.20 -8.21
N LEU A 100 5.82 8.03 -9.46
CA LEU A 100 5.06 7.18 -10.39
C LEU A 100 5.19 5.70 -10.00
N PRO A 101 4.18 4.85 -10.28
CA PRO A 101 4.18 3.44 -9.84
C PRO A 101 5.43 2.65 -10.25
N TRP A 102 6.00 2.95 -11.42
CA TRP A 102 7.15 2.24 -11.98
C TRP A 102 8.52 2.75 -11.53
N GLU A 103 8.59 3.93 -10.91
CA GLU A 103 9.86 4.54 -10.50
C GLU A 103 10.36 4.05 -9.12
N TYR A 104 9.64 3.14 -8.49
CA TYR A 104 10.02 2.57 -7.20
C TYR A 104 11.13 1.53 -7.35
N GLU A 105 12.07 1.54 -6.39
CA GLU A 105 13.08 0.51 -6.25
C GLU A 105 12.45 -0.87 -6.01
N ASP A 106 13.11 -1.92 -6.50
CA ASP A 106 12.68 -3.31 -6.38
C ASP A 106 12.27 -3.72 -4.97
N LYS A 107 13.02 -3.28 -3.94
CA LYS A 107 12.75 -3.61 -2.53
C LYS A 107 11.40 -3.11 -2.01
N LEU A 108 10.82 -2.11 -2.68
CA LEU A 108 9.52 -1.51 -2.34
C LEU A 108 8.38 -2.12 -3.15
N LEU A 109 8.66 -3.06 -4.06
CA LEU A 109 7.69 -3.77 -4.87
C LEU A 109 7.73 -5.27 -4.57
N ILE A 110 6.57 -5.89 -4.40
CA ILE A 110 6.49 -7.33 -4.07
C ILE A 110 5.32 -7.99 -4.79
N THR A 111 5.54 -9.19 -5.35
CA THR A 111 4.48 -10.01 -5.91
C THR A 111 3.70 -10.71 -4.80
N LEU A 112 2.38 -10.49 -4.77
CA LEU A 112 1.44 -11.14 -3.86
C LEU A 112 0.25 -11.69 -4.66
N CYS A 113 -0.30 -12.82 -4.22
CA CYS A 113 -1.64 -13.20 -4.66
C CYS A 113 -2.68 -12.30 -3.99
N GLU A 114 -3.86 -12.20 -4.59
CA GLU A 114 -4.98 -11.39 -4.08
C GLU A 114 -5.29 -11.67 -2.60
N GLN A 115 -5.30 -12.93 -2.18
CA GLN A 115 -5.60 -13.30 -0.79
C GLN A 115 -4.56 -12.75 0.19
N CYS A 116 -3.26 -12.89 -0.13
CA CYS A 116 -2.17 -12.38 0.70
C CYS A 116 -2.16 -10.85 0.70
N ASN A 117 -2.42 -10.22 -0.44
CA ASN A 117 -2.53 -8.77 -0.55
C ASN A 117 -3.67 -8.23 0.34
N ARG A 118 -4.88 -8.81 0.24
CA ARG A 118 -6.04 -8.43 1.05
C ARG A 118 -5.81 -8.66 2.55
N LYS A 119 -5.24 -9.81 2.93
CA LYS A 119 -4.86 -10.10 4.33
C LYS A 119 -3.85 -9.06 4.85
N GLY A 120 -2.87 -8.70 4.03
CA GLY A 120 -1.88 -7.67 4.34
C GLY A 120 -2.54 -6.31 4.61
N HIS A 121 -3.38 -5.83 3.70
CA HIS A 121 -4.09 -4.55 3.84
C HIS A 121 -5.08 -4.51 5.01
N ARG A 122 -5.68 -5.65 5.37
CA ARG A 122 -6.53 -5.74 6.58
C ARG A 122 -5.73 -5.52 7.86
N LYS A 123 -4.47 -5.98 7.89
CA LYS A 123 -3.62 -5.93 9.09
C LYS A 123 -2.75 -4.68 9.17
N TYR A 124 -2.30 -4.16 8.02
CA TYR A 124 -1.33 -3.08 7.96
C TYR A 124 -1.72 -2.01 6.95
N LYS A 125 -1.48 -0.75 7.30
CA LYS A 125 -1.53 0.38 6.36
C LYS A 125 -0.17 0.51 5.67
N VAL A 126 -0.17 0.78 4.37
CA VAL A 126 1.06 1.06 3.62
C VAL A 126 1.54 2.46 4.02
N PRO A 127 2.79 2.61 4.52
CA PRO A 127 3.31 3.91 4.92
C PRO A 127 3.54 4.81 3.70
N THR A 128 3.30 6.11 3.89
CA THR A 128 3.69 7.17 2.95
C THR A 128 4.78 8.01 3.59
N ILE A 129 5.86 8.26 2.85
CA ILE A 129 6.92 9.19 3.27
C ILE A 129 7.00 10.38 2.32
N ASN A 130 7.43 11.51 2.85
CA ASN A 130 7.73 12.71 2.07
C ASN A 130 9.19 12.67 1.63
N ILE A 131 9.44 12.95 0.35
CA ILE A 131 10.77 13.04 -0.27
C ILE A 131 10.94 14.34 -1.05
#